data_AF-A0A9E3NNL6-F1
#
_entry.id   AF-A0A9E3NNL6-F1
#
_cell.length_a   1.000
_cell.length_b   1.000
_cell.length_c   1.000
_cell.angle_alpha   90.00
_cell.angle_beta   90.00
_cell.angle_gamma   90.00
#
_symmetry.space_group_name_H-M   'P 1'
#
loop_
_entity.id
_entity.type
_entity.pdbx_description
1 polymer ?
#
loop_
_entity_poly.entity_id
_entity_poly.type
_entity_poly.pdbx_seq_one_letter_code
_entity_poly.pdbx_strand_id
1 'polypeptide(L)'
;MNLAILEPPPPPPPHDPRERDLALTLEGWEVRVFGDRQFEYFATRGFWHVQLWHPRAGVSILTPSRLTRGFYEAFPVAGWKGQAPDYEHLATLVREHRVALPSKAALLRIERAFVDDVVHARDPMFS
;
A
#
# COMPACT_ATOMS: atom_id res chain seq x y z
N MET A 1 -20.20 -36.07 -21.57
CA MET A 1 -19.81 -34.66 -21.36
C MET A 1 -20.09 -34.32 -19.91
N ASN A 2 -19.06 -34.20 -19.08
CA ASN A 2 -19.18 -33.68 -17.71
C ASN A 2 -18.91 -32.19 -17.76
N LEU A 3 -19.94 -31.37 -17.48
CA LEU A 3 -19.75 -29.97 -17.14
C LEU A 3 -19.18 -29.94 -15.72
N ALA A 4 -17.85 -29.92 -15.60
CA ALA A 4 -17.21 -29.55 -14.35
C ALA A 4 -17.63 -28.12 -14.04
N ILE A 5 -18.37 -27.94 -12.94
CA ILE A 5 -18.65 -26.61 -12.39
C ILE A 5 -17.29 -26.06 -11.98
N LEU A 6 -16.75 -25.15 -12.79
CA LEU A 6 -15.56 -24.40 -12.42
C LEU A 6 -15.97 -23.51 -11.25
N GLU A 7 -15.41 -23.77 -10.07
CA GLU A 7 -15.51 -22.82 -8.97
C GLU A 7 -14.96 -21.46 -9.45
N PRO A 8 -15.64 -20.35 -9.13
CA PRO A 8 -15.09 -19.05 -9.45
C PRO A 8 -13.71 -18.91 -8.81
N PRO A 9 -12.75 -18.24 -9.47
CA PRO A 9 -11.44 -18.03 -8.87
C PRO A 9 -11.62 -17.31 -7.52
N PRO A 10 -10.78 -17.63 -6.52
CA PRO A 10 -10.82 -16.92 -5.25
C PRO A 10 -10.65 -15.40 -5.50
N PRO A 11 -11.26 -14.55 -4.65
CA PRO A 11 -11.05 -13.11 -4.77
C PRO A 11 -9.54 -12.81 -4.71
N PRO A 12 -9.07 -11.76 -5.41
CA PRO A 12 -7.66 -11.40 -5.38
C PRO A 12 -7.21 -11.21 -3.93
N PRO A 13 -5.97 -11.62 -3.59
CA PRO A 13 -5.46 -11.43 -2.24
C PRO A 13 -5.53 -9.95 -1.88
N PRO A 14 -5.86 -9.61 -0.63
CA PRO A 14 -5.82 -8.23 -0.21
C PRO A 14 -4.42 -7.67 -0.48
N HIS A 15 -4.38 -6.46 -1.03
CA HIS A 15 -3.15 -5.78 -1.41
C HIS A 15 -2.42 -6.41 -2.61
N ASP A 16 -3.13 -6.88 -3.64
CA ASP A 16 -2.47 -7.33 -4.88
C ASP A 16 -1.64 -6.18 -5.50
N PRO A 17 -0.29 -6.29 -5.57
CA PRO A 17 0.55 -5.22 -6.09
C PRO A 17 0.28 -4.92 -7.58
N ARG A 18 -0.35 -5.83 -8.32
CA ARG A 18 -0.67 -5.66 -9.75
C ARG A 18 -1.82 -4.67 -10.00
N GLU A 19 -2.58 -4.32 -8.95
CA GLU A 19 -3.62 -3.30 -9.04
C GLU A 19 -3.06 -1.87 -9.01
N ARG A 20 -1.74 -1.72 -8.87
CA ARG A 20 -1.06 -0.44 -8.68
C ARG A 20 0.18 -0.32 -9.55
N ASP A 21 0.46 0.91 -9.94
CA ASP A 21 1.65 1.28 -10.69
C ASP A 21 2.85 1.46 -9.75
N LEU A 22 4.02 1.05 -10.22
CA LEU A 22 5.28 1.27 -9.50
C LEU A 22 5.66 2.76 -9.62
N ALA A 23 5.72 3.45 -8.48
CA ALA A 23 6.16 4.85 -8.43
C ALA A 23 7.67 4.98 -8.20
N LEU A 24 8.22 4.21 -7.24
CA LEU A 24 9.66 4.18 -6.96
C LEU A 24 10.06 2.90 -6.23
N THR A 25 11.37 2.66 -6.13
CA THR A 25 11.94 1.60 -5.30
C THR A 25 12.78 2.19 -4.17
N LEU A 26 12.67 1.64 -2.97
CA LEU A 26 13.39 2.07 -1.77
C LEU A 26 13.78 0.87 -0.93
N GLU A 27 15.08 0.64 -0.71
CA GLU A 27 15.59 -0.36 0.26
C GLU A 27 14.98 -1.78 0.08
N GLY A 28 14.77 -2.20 -1.17
CA GLY A 28 14.17 -3.51 -1.49
C GLY A 28 12.63 -3.52 -1.51
N TRP A 29 12.00 -2.40 -1.20
CA TRP A 29 10.57 -2.17 -1.31
C TRP A 29 10.22 -1.44 -2.60
N GLU A 30 9.11 -1.85 -3.19
CA GLU A 30 8.43 -1.14 -4.26
C GLU A 30 7.34 -0.27 -3.65
N VAL A 31 7.36 1.02 -3.95
CA VAL A 31 6.31 1.97 -3.57
C VAL A 31 5.34 2.04 -4.73
N ARG A 32 4.10 1.61 -4.47
CA ARG A 32 3.06 1.43 -5.48
C ARG A 32 1.83 2.26 -5.18
N VAL A 33 1.26 2.85 -6.22
CA VAL A 33 0.16 3.82 -6.14
C VAL A 33 -0.91 3.52 -7.20
N PHE A 34 -2.14 3.98 -6.99
CA PHE A 34 -3.17 3.88 -8.03
C PHE A 34 -2.93 4.91 -9.14
N GLY A 35 -3.09 4.50 -10.40
CA GLY A 35 -2.99 5.38 -11.56
C GLY A 35 -4.16 6.37 -11.72
N ASP A 36 -4.02 7.26 -12.70
CA ASP A 36 -4.78 8.50 -12.97
C ASP A 36 -6.24 8.60 -12.45
N ARG A 37 -7.15 7.74 -12.94
CA ARG A 37 -8.59 7.89 -12.62
C ARG A 37 -8.94 7.42 -11.22
N GLN A 38 -8.32 6.34 -10.77
CA GLN A 38 -8.51 5.85 -9.39
C GLN A 38 -7.85 6.81 -8.41
N PHE A 39 -6.77 7.45 -8.83
CA PHE A 39 -6.09 8.49 -8.08
C PHE A 39 -7.02 9.60 -7.65
N GLU A 40 -7.63 10.30 -8.60
CA GLU A 40 -8.49 11.46 -8.32
C GLU A 40 -9.60 11.09 -7.33
N TYR A 41 -10.20 9.94 -7.57
CA TYR A 41 -11.27 9.41 -6.74
C TYR A 41 -10.81 9.15 -5.29
N PHE A 42 -9.69 8.48 -5.09
CA PHE A 42 -9.22 8.11 -3.76
C PHE A 42 -8.59 9.28 -3.01
N ALA A 43 -7.84 10.14 -3.69
CA ALA A 43 -7.15 11.28 -3.08
C ALA A 43 -8.15 12.31 -2.54
N THR A 44 -9.11 12.74 -3.37
CA THR A 44 -10.13 13.75 -2.98
C THR A 44 -11.03 13.32 -1.82
N ARG A 45 -11.12 12.00 -1.56
CA ARG A 45 -11.97 11.43 -0.50
C ARG A 45 -11.19 11.00 0.74
N GLY A 46 -9.87 11.20 0.77
CA GLY A 46 -8.99 10.75 1.87
C GLY A 46 -8.88 9.22 1.98
N PHE A 47 -9.19 8.51 0.91
CA PHE A 47 -9.09 7.05 0.79
C PHE A 47 -7.74 6.60 0.24
N TRP A 48 -6.98 7.54 -0.32
CA TRP A 48 -5.66 7.29 -0.86
C TRP A 48 -4.70 6.80 0.24
N HIS A 49 -4.03 5.69 -0.04
CA HIS A 49 -2.90 5.18 0.74
C HIS A 49 -1.88 4.58 -0.21
N VAL A 50 -0.63 4.65 0.18
CA VAL A 50 0.49 4.07 -0.55
C VAL A 50 0.62 2.60 -0.19
N GLN A 51 1.00 1.78 -1.16
CA GLN A 51 1.41 0.41 -0.92
C GLN A 51 2.93 0.32 -0.94
N LEU A 52 3.51 -0.32 0.07
CA LEU A 52 4.89 -0.79 0.04
C LEU A 52 4.87 -2.29 -0.16
N TRP A 53 5.44 -2.76 -1.27
CA TRP A 53 5.52 -4.17 -1.63
C TRP A 53 6.96 -4.65 -1.60
N HIS A 54 7.25 -5.71 -0.86
CA HIS A 54 8.57 -6.35 -0.85
C HIS A 54 8.55 -7.62 -1.72
N PRO A 55 8.96 -7.56 -2.99
CA PRO A 55 8.72 -8.63 -3.97
C PRO A 55 9.36 -9.96 -3.60
N ARG A 56 10.51 -9.93 -2.90
CA ARG A 56 11.20 -11.15 -2.48
C ARG A 56 10.54 -11.84 -1.28
N ALA A 57 9.90 -11.06 -0.40
CA ALA A 57 9.32 -11.59 0.83
C ALA A 57 7.81 -11.85 0.70
N GLY A 58 7.19 -11.34 -0.37
CA GLY A 58 5.76 -11.47 -0.56
C GLY A 58 4.94 -10.63 0.42
N VAL A 59 5.50 -9.54 0.95
CA VAL A 59 4.89 -8.72 2.00
C VAL A 59 4.41 -7.40 1.42
N SER A 60 3.18 -7.05 1.72
CA SER A 60 2.58 -5.77 1.42
C SER A 60 2.29 -5.00 2.69
N ILE A 61 2.46 -3.68 2.63
CA ILE A 61 2.07 -2.73 3.67
C ILE A 61 1.25 -1.63 3.01
N LEU A 62 0.09 -1.31 3.56
CA LEU A 62 -0.68 -0.11 3.22
C LEU A 62 -0.46 0.96 4.29
N THR A 63 -0.21 2.19 3.86
CA THR A 63 -0.14 3.34 4.76
C THR A 63 -1.53 3.71 5.31
N PRO A 64 -1.60 4.45 6.44
CA PRO A 64 -2.83 4.98 6.97
C PRO A 64 -3.65 5.78 5.95
N SER A 65 -4.95 5.53 5.92
CA SER A 65 -5.97 6.32 5.21
C SER A 65 -7.34 6.10 5.83
N ARG A 66 -8.38 6.76 5.32
CA ARG A 66 -9.76 6.49 5.75
C ARG A 66 -10.21 5.07 5.42
N LEU A 67 -9.64 4.43 4.39
CA LEU A 67 -9.94 3.02 4.05
C LEU A 67 -9.37 2.05 5.08
N THR A 68 -8.16 2.34 5.58
CA THR A 68 -7.50 1.54 6.62
C THR A 68 -7.85 2.04 8.03
N ARG A 69 -8.85 2.93 8.16
CA ARG A 69 -9.29 3.56 9.43
C ARG A 69 -8.16 4.25 10.21
N GLY A 70 -7.16 4.76 9.50
CA GLY A 70 -6.00 5.43 10.10
C GLY A 70 -4.89 4.50 10.60
N PHE A 71 -4.97 3.20 10.31
CA PHE A 71 -3.93 2.23 10.67
C PHE A 71 -3.07 1.85 9.46
N TYR A 72 -1.84 1.41 9.73
CA TYR A 72 -1.12 0.59 8.76
C TYR A 72 -1.80 -0.77 8.67
N GLU A 73 -1.85 -1.35 7.48
CA GLU A 73 -2.19 -2.76 7.28
C GLU A 73 -1.00 -3.48 6.66
N ALA A 74 -0.58 -4.62 7.21
CA ALA A 74 0.37 -5.50 6.53
C ALA A 74 -0.26 -6.85 6.17
N PHE A 75 0.24 -7.44 5.09
CA PHE A 75 -0.23 -8.73 4.57
C PHE A 75 0.93 -9.50 3.92
N PRO A 76 0.98 -10.84 4.06
CA PRO A 76 0.17 -11.64 4.97
C PRO A 76 0.71 -11.55 6.39
N VAL A 77 -0.14 -11.48 7.41
CA VAL A 77 0.24 -11.69 8.83
C VAL A 77 -0.68 -12.72 9.43
N ALA A 78 -0.10 -13.81 9.93
CA ALA A 78 -0.85 -14.99 10.39
C ALA A 78 -1.91 -15.47 9.37
N GLY A 79 -1.61 -15.39 8.07
CA GLY A 79 -2.52 -15.78 6.98
C GLY A 79 -3.61 -14.76 6.64
N TRP A 80 -3.66 -13.60 7.29
CA TRP A 80 -4.62 -12.53 7.02
C TRP A 80 -3.95 -11.15 7.04
N LYS A 81 -4.70 -10.09 7.34
CA LYS A 81 -4.22 -8.73 7.55
C LYS A 81 -3.86 -8.49 9.01
N GLY A 82 -2.68 -7.96 9.24
CA GLY A 82 -2.28 -7.38 10.52
C GLY A 82 -2.43 -5.86 10.50
N GLN A 83 -2.84 -5.26 11.61
CA GLN A 83 -2.96 -3.81 11.74
C GLN A 83 -1.95 -3.26 12.75
N ALA A 84 -1.41 -2.09 12.46
CA ALA A 84 -0.51 -1.39 13.36
C ALA A 84 -0.86 0.12 13.45
N PRO A 85 -0.94 0.70 14.66
CA PRO A 85 -1.26 2.12 14.84
C PRO A 85 -0.12 3.06 14.46
N ASP A 86 1.12 2.57 14.47
CA ASP A 86 2.31 3.37 14.19
C ASP A 86 3.45 2.52 13.62
N TYR A 87 4.55 3.18 13.29
CA TYR A 87 5.75 2.57 12.72
C TYR A 87 6.38 1.49 13.62
N GLU A 88 6.41 1.69 14.95
CA GLU A 88 7.08 0.74 15.85
C GLU A 88 6.29 -0.56 15.97
N HIS A 89 4.96 -0.44 16.03
CA HIS A 89 4.06 -1.59 15.99
C HIS A 89 4.10 -2.28 14.63
N LEU A 90 4.17 -1.52 13.52
CA LEU A 90 4.32 -2.06 12.17
C LEU A 90 5.64 -2.84 12.06
N ALA A 91 6.73 -2.28 12.55
CA ALA A 91 8.04 -2.93 12.57
C ALA A 91 8.00 -4.26 13.33
N THR A 92 7.27 -4.32 14.44
CA THR A 92 7.06 -5.57 15.18
C THR A 92 6.27 -6.59 14.36
N LEU A 93 5.21 -6.12 13.70
CA LEU A 93 4.29 -6.96 12.94
C LEU A 93 4.95 -7.60 11.71
N VAL A 94 5.86 -6.90 11.02
CA VAL A 94 6.52 -7.44 9.83
C VAL A 94 7.81 -8.23 10.11
N ARG A 95 8.25 -8.33 11.37
CA ARG A 95 9.46 -9.08 11.74
C ARG A 95 9.40 -10.55 11.33
N GLU A 96 8.20 -11.15 11.32
CA GLU A 96 8.04 -12.56 10.93
C GLU A 96 8.51 -12.84 9.49
N HIS A 97 8.50 -11.83 8.63
CA HIS A 97 8.93 -11.92 7.24
C HIS A 97 10.43 -11.72 7.03
N ARG A 98 11.19 -11.44 8.11
CA ARG A 98 12.64 -11.22 8.06
C ARG A 98 13.07 -10.12 7.07
N VAL A 99 12.24 -9.09 6.93
CA VAL A 99 12.53 -7.89 6.15
C VAL A 99 12.76 -6.70 7.07
N ALA A 100 13.68 -5.82 6.67
CA ALA A 100 13.78 -4.50 7.29
C ALA A 100 12.77 -3.57 6.64
N LEU A 101 12.03 -2.82 7.46
CA LEU A 101 11.23 -1.71 6.95
C LEU A 101 12.14 -0.60 6.44
N PRO A 102 11.69 0.19 5.44
CA PRO A 102 12.33 1.46 5.15
C PRO A 102 12.37 2.32 6.41
N SER A 103 13.38 3.18 6.53
CA SER A 103 13.49 4.05 7.69
C SER A 103 12.19 4.84 7.93
N LYS A 104 11.85 5.07 9.21
CA LYS A 104 10.67 5.85 9.60
C LYS A 104 10.60 7.22 8.91
N ALA A 105 11.76 7.88 8.77
CA ALA A 105 11.85 9.16 8.09
C ALA A 105 11.51 9.05 6.58
N ALA A 106 11.98 8.00 5.91
CA ALA A 106 11.66 7.77 4.51
C ALA A 106 10.18 7.41 4.31
N LEU A 107 9.61 6.58 5.19
CA LEU A 107 8.18 6.25 5.15
C LEU A 107 7.31 7.49 5.38
N LEU A 108 7.62 8.31 6.38
CA LEU A 108 6.92 9.59 6.61
C LEU A 108 7.12 10.58 5.47
N ARG A 109 8.24 10.53 4.76
CA ARG A 109 8.46 11.34 3.55
C ARG A 109 7.60 10.85 2.41
N ILE A 110 7.47 9.54 2.19
CA ILE A 110 6.54 8.97 1.21
C ILE A 110 5.11 9.41 1.56
N GLU A 111 4.67 9.21 2.80
CA GLU A 111 3.32 9.61 3.23
C GLU A 111 3.03 11.10 3.00
N ARG A 112 4.00 11.99 3.24
CA ARG A 112 3.85 13.44 3.05
C ARG A 112 4.02 13.89 1.60
N ALA A 113 5.08 13.46 0.92
CA ALA A 113 5.37 13.85 -0.46
C ALA A 113 4.24 13.42 -1.41
N PHE A 114 3.59 12.27 -1.16
CA PHE A 114 2.42 11.86 -1.95
C PHE A 114 1.12 12.58 -1.58
N VAL A 115 1.09 13.36 -0.49
CA VAL A 115 0.00 14.32 -0.24
C VAL A 115 0.33 15.63 -0.94
N ASP A 116 1.55 16.13 -0.79
CA ASP A 116 1.95 17.46 -1.27
C ASP A 116 2.21 17.50 -2.79
N ASP A 117 3.05 16.62 -3.35
CA ASP A 117 3.39 16.62 -4.79
C ASP A 117 2.17 16.29 -5.67
N VAL A 118 1.22 15.55 -5.12
CA VAL A 118 -0.03 15.15 -5.78
C VAL A 118 -1.06 16.27 -5.79
N VAL A 119 -1.20 16.97 -4.65
CA VAL A 119 -2.10 18.11 -4.53
C VAL A 119 -1.54 19.27 -5.35
N HIS A 120 -0.21 19.46 -5.36
CA HIS A 120 0.45 20.51 -6.11
C HIS A 120 0.61 20.22 -7.61
N ALA A 121 0.85 18.97 -8.04
CA ALA A 121 0.91 18.65 -9.48
C ALA A 121 -0.44 18.82 -10.22
N ARG A 122 -1.53 19.06 -9.49
CA ARG A 122 -2.87 19.31 -10.04
C ARG A 122 -3.40 20.72 -9.83
N ASP A 123 -2.61 21.63 -9.26
CA ASP A 123 -2.95 23.06 -9.22
C ASP A 123 -1.86 23.92 -9.88
N PRO A 124 -1.79 23.95 -11.22
CA PRO A 124 -0.87 24.85 -11.94
C PRO A 124 -1.28 26.33 -11.87
N MET A 125 -2.31 26.71 -11.10
CA MET A 125 -2.81 28.09 -11.05
C MET A 125 -2.16 28.98 -9.97
N PHE A 126 -1.25 28.46 -9.15
CA PHE A 126 -0.58 29.23 -8.09
C PHE A 126 0.95 29.04 -8.04
N SER A 127 1.61 28.92 -9.19
CA SER A 127 3.08 29.09 -9.31
C SER A 127 3.42 30.23 -10.27
#